data_AF-A0A955LZ23-F1
#
_entry.id   AF-A0A955LZ23-F1
#
_cell.length_a   1.000
_cell.length_b   1.000
_cell.length_c   1.000
_cell.angle_alpha   90.00
_cell.angle_beta   90.00
_cell.angle_gamma   90.00
#
_symmetry.space_group_name_H-M   'P 1'
#
loop_
_entity.id
_entity.type
_entity.pdbx_description
1 polymer ?
#
loop_
_entity_poly.entity_id
_entity_poly.type
_entity_poly.pdbx_seq_one_letter_code
_entity_poly.pdbx_strand_id
1 'polypeptide(L)'
;MDFIPNISFFHLNILFILGLALFGGTIGGRLFQKIRVPQVVGYIIIGIILGQSGINLISKEMITKFQPFNYFALGLIGFMIGGELKKDDLTRYGKQFLSILLCEGIFSFALVTVLLGVAGTFLLKDPVVAWSLALMLGAISSATAPAATTDVLWEYKAKGPLTKTIFGIVALDDVLSIALFAIASSMAK
;
A
#
# COMPACT_ATOMS: atom_id res chain seq x y z
N MET A 1 42.27 30.11 -12.16
CA MET A 1 41.84 28.88 -11.47
C MET A 1 40.79 29.31 -10.47
N ASP A 2 39.51 29.22 -10.80
CA ASP A 2 38.35 29.34 -9.89
C ASP A 2 37.06 29.27 -10.73
N PHE A 3 36.76 28.09 -11.29
CA PHE A 3 35.63 27.89 -12.20
C PHE A 3 34.64 26.81 -11.73
N ILE A 4 34.63 26.47 -10.44
CA ILE A 4 33.61 25.56 -9.90
C ILE A 4 33.12 26.12 -8.55
N PRO A 5 32.02 26.90 -8.55
CA PRO A 5 31.37 27.26 -7.32
C PRO A 5 30.62 26.04 -6.77
N ASN A 6 31.01 25.60 -5.58
CA ASN A 6 30.09 25.14 -4.53
C ASN A 6 28.90 24.27 -4.99
N ILE A 7 29.17 23.13 -5.63
CA ILE A 7 28.15 22.10 -5.86
C ILE A 7 27.94 21.39 -4.52
N SER A 8 26.84 21.76 -3.88
CA SER A 8 26.43 21.38 -2.53
C SER A 8 26.42 19.86 -2.30
N PHE A 9 27.15 19.43 -1.26
CA PHE A 9 27.16 18.07 -0.69
C PHE A 9 25.75 17.52 -0.31
N PHE A 10 24.70 18.33 -0.36
CA PHE A 10 23.32 17.92 -0.08
C PHE A 10 22.56 17.32 -1.28
N HIS A 11 22.89 17.67 -2.53
CA HIS A 11 22.17 17.13 -3.70
C HIS A 11 22.66 15.74 -4.14
N LEU A 12 23.94 15.43 -3.92
CA LEU A 12 24.47 14.07 -4.14
C LEU A 12 23.84 13.03 -3.21
N ASN A 13 23.28 13.44 -2.06
CA ASN A 13 22.73 12.54 -1.05
C ASN A 13 21.40 11.88 -1.46
N ILE A 14 20.47 12.61 -2.10
CA ILE A 14 19.10 12.07 -2.27
C ILE A 14 18.99 11.05 -3.39
N LEU A 15 19.68 11.27 -4.52
CA LEU A 15 19.75 10.30 -5.62
C LEU A 15 20.54 9.06 -5.21
N PHE A 16 21.61 9.24 -4.44
CA PHE A 16 22.38 8.12 -3.89
C PHE A 16 21.54 7.27 -2.95
N ILE A 17 20.79 7.90 -2.03
CA ILE A 17 19.92 7.18 -1.09
C ILE A 17 18.75 6.51 -1.81
N LEU A 18 18.16 7.16 -2.82
CA LEU A 18 17.16 6.51 -3.68
C LEU A 18 17.76 5.29 -4.38
N GLY A 19 18.96 5.42 -4.95
CA GLY A 19 19.67 4.31 -5.59
C GLY A 19 19.96 3.16 -4.62
N LEU A 20 20.38 3.48 -3.40
CA LEU A 20 20.64 2.51 -2.34
C LEU A 20 19.34 1.84 -1.86
N ALA A 21 18.24 2.58 -1.75
CA ALA A 21 16.93 2.05 -1.42
C ALA A 21 16.39 1.11 -2.51
N LEU A 22 16.53 1.48 -3.79
CA LEU A 22 16.14 0.64 -4.93
C LEU A 22 17.02 -0.61 -5.03
N PHE A 23 18.33 -0.46 -4.88
CA PHE A 23 19.28 -1.57 -4.92
C PHE A 23 19.08 -2.53 -3.75
N GLY A 24 19.01 -2.00 -2.53
CA GLY A 24 18.73 -2.78 -1.33
C GLY A 24 17.37 -3.47 -1.43
N GLY A 25 16.32 -2.74 -1.82
CA GLY A 25 14.99 -3.27 -2.00
C GLY A 25 14.95 -4.41 -3.01
N THR A 26 15.52 -4.22 -4.20
CA THR A 26 15.56 -5.28 -5.23
C THR A 26 16.32 -6.53 -4.79
N ILE A 27 17.45 -6.38 -4.07
CA ILE A 27 18.17 -7.51 -3.49
C ILE A 27 17.32 -8.20 -2.41
N GLY A 28 16.73 -7.43 -1.49
CA GLY A 28 15.88 -7.95 -0.42
C GLY A 28 14.68 -8.71 -0.98
N GLY A 29 13.98 -8.14 -1.96
CA GLY A 29 12.87 -8.80 -2.65
C GLY A 29 13.28 -10.13 -3.29
N ARG A 30 14.40 -10.15 -4.04
CA ARG A 30 14.91 -11.39 -4.67
C ARG A 30 15.33 -12.45 -3.65
N LEU A 31 15.94 -12.04 -2.54
CA LEU A 31 16.34 -12.97 -1.47
C LEU A 31 15.12 -13.60 -0.81
N PHE A 32 14.11 -12.80 -0.49
CA PHE A 32 12.85 -13.28 0.10
C PHE A 32 12.06 -14.17 -0.86
N GLN A 33 12.06 -13.84 -2.15
CA GLN A 33 11.48 -14.70 -3.17
C GLN A 33 12.16 -16.08 -3.23
N LYS A 34 13.50 -16.13 -3.08
CA LYS A 34 14.26 -17.40 -3.09
C LYS A 34 13.85 -18.34 -1.94
N ILE A 35 13.43 -17.79 -0.80
CA ILE A 35 12.90 -18.55 0.35
C ILE A 35 11.37 -18.72 0.31
N ARG A 36 10.72 -18.46 -0.84
CA ARG A 36 9.26 -18.56 -1.06
C ARG A 36 8.42 -17.62 -0.20
N VAL A 37 8.95 -16.45 0.15
CA VAL A 37 8.22 -15.37 0.84
C VAL A 37 7.94 -14.23 -0.14
N PRO A 38 6.79 -13.52 -0.04
CA PRO A 38 6.49 -12.39 -0.92
C PRO A 38 7.58 -11.31 -0.89
N GLN A 39 7.95 -10.80 -2.08
CA GLN A 39 9.01 -9.80 -2.24
C GLN A 39 8.77 -8.52 -1.42
N VAL A 40 7.51 -8.14 -1.23
CA VAL A 40 7.10 -6.95 -0.45
C VAL A 40 7.63 -7.01 0.98
N VAL A 41 7.67 -8.21 1.58
CA VAL A 41 8.27 -8.39 2.92
C VAL A 41 9.75 -8.00 2.90
N GLY A 42 10.49 -8.42 1.87
CA GLY A 42 11.89 -8.05 1.69
C GLY A 42 12.08 -6.54 1.53
N TYR A 43 11.20 -5.86 0.79
CA TYR A 43 11.23 -4.40 0.66
C TYR A 43 11.03 -3.69 2.00
N ILE A 44 10.07 -4.15 2.81
CA ILE A 44 9.79 -3.60 4.14
C ILE A 44 11.00 -3.80 5.07
N ILE A 45 11.58 -5.01 5.10
CA ILE A 45 12.73 -5.31 5.97
C ILE A 45 13.93 -4.42 5.62
N ILE A 46 14.24 -4.25 4.33
CA ILE A 46 15.29 -3.33 3.89
C ILE A 46 14.96 -1.90 4.29
N GLY A 47 13.70 -1.47 4.13
CA GLY A 47 13.25 -0.15 4.58
C GLY A 47 13.43 0.07 6.08
N ILE A 48 13.13 -0.93 6.92
CA ILE A 48 13.34 -0.87 8.37
C ILE A 48 14.84 -0.77 8.69
N ILE A 49 15.69 -1.55 8.01
CA ILE A 49 17.13 -1.52 8.20
C ILE A 49 17.69 -0.14 7.82
N LEU A 50 17.34 0.40 6.66
CA LEU A 50 17.85 1.69 6.17
C LEU A 50 17.23 2.90 6.89
N GLY A 51 16.02 2.75 7.42
CA GLY A 51 15.27 3.79 8.12
C GLY A 51 15.76 4.06 9.54
N GLN A 52 15.03 4.92 10.25
CA GLN A 52 15.37 5.36 11.60
C GLN A 52 15.42 4.22 12.62
N SER A 53 14.65 3.14 12.40
CA SER A 53 14.62 1.97 13.27
C SER A 53 15.87 1.08 13.18
N GLY A 54 16.65 1.22 12.10
CA GLY A 54 17.89 0.46 11.89
C GLY A 54 19.12 1.34 11.95
N ILE A 55 19.77 1.58 10.81
CA ILE A 55 21.01 2.35 10.70
C ILE A 55 20.80 3.88 10.64
N ASN A 56 19.54 4.33 10.61
CA ASN A 56 19.14 5.74 10.55
C ASN A 56 19.75 6.51 9.36
N LEU A 57 19.88 5.84 8.22
CA LEU A 57 20.38 6.44 6.98
C LEU A 57 19.31 7.32 6.32
N ILE A 58 18.04 6.92 6.41
CA ILE A 58 16.89 7.67 5.89
C ILE A 58 16.20 8.42 7.04
N SER A 59 16.32 9.75 7.03
CA SER A 59 15.71 10.63 8.03
C SER A 59 14.25 10.96 7.71
N LYS A 60 13.47 11.39 8.72
CA LYS A 60 12.09 11.87 8.52
C LYS A 60 11.98 12.99 7.49
N GLU A 61 12.90 13.96 7.50
CA GLU A 61 12.90 15.06 6.52
C GLU A 61 13.06 14.53 5.08
N MET A 62 13.86 13.48 4.92
CA MET A 62 14.07 12.85 3.61
C MET A 62 12.84 12.08 3.13
N ILE A 63 12.15 11.39 4.04
CA ILE A 63 10.87 10.73 3.73
C ILE A 63 9.86 11.76 3.20
N THR A 64 9.79 12.94 3.82
CA THR A 64 8.94 14.04 3.34
C THR A 64 9.37 14.53 1.95
N LYS A 65 10.67 14.64 1.68
CA LYS A 65 11.18 15.03 0.35
C LYS A 65 10.87 13.99 -0.74
N PHE A 66 10.71 12.72 -0.38
CA PHE A 66 10.32 11.65 -1.30
C PHE A 66 8.81 11.54 -1.56
N GLN A 67 7.96 12.27 -0.81
CA GLN A 67 6.49 12.21 -0.99
C GLN A 67 6.02 12.44 -2.44
N PRO A 68 6.51 13.44 -3.20
CA PRO A 68 6.11 13.61 -4.59
C PRO A 68 6.43 12.40 -5.48
N PHE A 69 7.56 11.74 -5.22
CA PHE A 69 7.95 10.52 -5.95
C PHE A 69 7.03 9.35 -5.61
N ASN A 70 6.62 9.20 -4.34
CA ASN A 70 5.65 8.20 -3.94
C ASN A 70 4.28 8.42 -4.62
N TYR A 71 3.79 9.66 -4.68
CA TYR A 71 2.55 9.99 -5.39
C TYR A 71 2.66 9.70 -6.89
N PHE A 72 3.80 10.01 -7.50
CA PHE A 72 4.04 9.66 -8.90
C PHE A 72 4.02 8.15 -9.12
N ALA A 73 4.70 7.37 -8.27
CA ALA A 73 4.72 5.91 -8.36
C ALA A 73 3.32 5.29 -8.16
N LEU A 74 2.58 5.74 -7.15
CA LEU A 74 1.19 5.32 -6.91
C LEU A 74 0.26 5.68 -8.08
N GLY A 75 0.44 6.88 -8.65
CA GLY A 75 -0.29 7.30 -9.84
C GLY A 75 -0.02 6.40 -11.05
N LEU A 76 1.23 5.99 -11.26
CA LEU A 76 1.57 5.02 -12.32
C LEU A 76 0.95 3.64 -12.06
N ILE A 77 0.98 3.14 -10.84
CA ILE A 77 0.35 1.86 -10.47
C ILE A 77 -1.15 1.93 -10.73
N GLY A 78 -1.83 2.99 -10.25
CA GLY A 78 -3.26 3.21 -10.49
C GLY A 78 -3.59 3.34 -11.98
N PHE A 79 -2.75 4.02 -12.76
CA PHE A 79 -2.91 4.12 -14.21
C PHE A 79 -2.75 2.76 -14.92
N MET A 80 -1.75 1.96 -14.55
CA MET A 80 -1.54 0.62 -15.13
C MET A 80 -2.71 -0.32 -14.82
N ILE A 81 -3.15 -0.36 -13.57
CA ILE A 81 -4.31 -1.18 -13.16
C ILE A 81 -5.59 -0.68 -13.85
N GLY A 82 -5.76 0.65 -13.91
CA GLY A 82 -6.86 1.31 -14.61
C GLY A 82 -6.88 1.02 -16.11
N GLY A 83 -5.72 0.88 -16.76
CA GLY A 83 -5.61 0.54 -18.17
C GLY A 83 -6.04 -0.90 -18.51
N GLU A 84 -5.98 -1.83 -17.55
CA GLU A 84 -6.40 -3.23 -17.75
C GLU A 84 -7.94 -3.39 -17.66
N LEU A 85 -8.65 -2.39 -17.12
CA LEU A 85 -10.10 -2.35 -17.04
C LEU A 85 -10.74 -2.06 -18.40
N LYS A 86 -11.32 -3.09 -19.03
CA LYS A 86 -12.08 -2.93 -20.28
C LYS A 86 -13.45 -2.34 -20.00
N LYS A 87 -13.83 -1.32 -20.78
CA LYS A 87 -15.16 -0.69 -20.72
C LYS A 87 -16.31 -1.69 -20.86
N ASP A 88 -16.13 -2.69 -21.72
CA ASP A 88 -17.13 -3.75 -21.93
C ASP A 88 -17.31 -4.61 -20.67
N ASP A 89 -16.21 -4.90 -19.95
CA ASP A 89 -16.25 -5.66 -18.71
C ASP A 89 -16.89 -4.85 -17.58
N LEU A 90 -16.63 -3.54 -17.51
CA LEU A 90 -17.29 -2.65 -16.55
C LEU A 90 -18.80 -2.51 -16.82
N THR A 91 -19.19 -2.43 -18.09
CA THR A 91 -20.61 -2.33 -18.47
C THR A 91 -21.36 -3.63 -18.18
N ARG A 92 -20.71 -4.79 -18.38
CA ARG A 92 -21.32 -6.11 -18.20
C ARG A 92 -21.34 -6.57 -16.75
N TYR A 93 -20.27 -6.31 -15.99
CA TYR A 93 -20.06 -6.85 -14.64
C TYR A 93 -19.96 -5.77 -13.55
N GLY A 94 -20.04 -4.49 -13.87
CA GLY A 94 -19.79 -3.39 -12.92
C GLY A 94 -20.68 -3.44 -11.67
N LYS A 95 -21.96 -3.80 -11.81
CA LYS A 95 -22.86 -4.00 -10.65
C LYS A 95 -22.37 -5.11 -9.72
N GLN A 96 -21.87 -6.20 -10.29
CA GLN A 96 -21.34 -7.32 -9.53
C GLN A 96 -20.02 -6.91 -8.84
N PHE A 97 -19.14 -6.20 -9.53
CA PHE A 97 -17.89 -5.69 -8.94
C PHE A 97 -18.18 -4.77 -7.76
N LEU A 98 -19.09 -3.80 -7.93
CA LEU A 98 -19.46 -2.88 -6.87
C LEU A 98 -20.10 -3.60 -5.68
N SER A 99 -20.96 -4.60 -5.93
CA SER A 99 -21.58 -5.36 -4.85
C SER A 99 -20.56 -6.17 -4.05
N ILE A 100 -19.60 -6.83 -4.72
CA ILE A 100 -18.56 -7.60 -4.02
C ILE A 100 -17.65 -6.64 -3.24
N LEU A 101 -17.19 -5.57 -3.89
CA LEU A 101 -16.34 -4.55 -3.29
C LEU A 101 -16.96 -3.96 -2.01
N LEU A 102 -18.23 -3.52 -2.10
CA LEU A 102 -18.91 -2.96 -0.93
C LEU A 102 -19.15 -3.99 0.15
N CYS A 103 -19.53 -5.22 -0.22
CA CYS A 103 -19.72 -6.29 0.76
C CYS A 103 -18.41 -6.63 1.46
N GLU A 104 -17.34 -6.92 0.75
CA GLU A 104 -16.07 -7.33 1.36
C GLU A 104 -15.42 -6.18 2.14
N GLY A 105 -15.38 -4.98 1.57
CA GLY A 105 -14.69 -3.83 2.18
C GLY A 105 -15.41 -3.32 3.42
N ILE A 106 -16.74 -3.12 3.34
CA ILE A 106 -17.53 -2.68 4.51
C ILE A 106 -17.58 -3.77 5.57
N PHE A 107 -17.70 -5.03 5.18
CA PHE A 107 -17.71 -6.13 6.14
C PHE A 107 -16.36 -6.28 6.83
N SER A 108 -15.24 -6.22 6.10
CA SER A 108 -13.88 -6.22 6.67
C SER A 108 -13.71 -5.05 7.64
N PHE A 109 -14.06 -3.84 7.21
CA PHE A 109 -14.04 -2.64 8.04
C PHE A 109 -14.82 -2.80 9.34
N ALA A 110 -16.09 -3.22 9.25
CA ALA A 110 -16.95 -3.35 10.41
C ALA A 110 -16.46 -4.46 11.35
N LEU A 111 -16.10 -5.62 10.79
CA LEU A 111 -15.65 -6.77 11.56
C LEU A 111 -14.35 -6.46 12.30
N VAL A 112 -13.34 -5.92 11.62
CA VAL A 112 -12.05 -5.57 12.24
C VAL A 112 -12.23 -4.46 13.27
N THR A 113 -13.05 -3.43 12.98
CA THR A 113 -13.34 -2.36 13.94
C THR A 113 -13.99 -2.91 15.21
N VAL A 114 -15.00 -3.77 15.08
CA VAL A 114 -15.71 -4.33 16.25
C VAL A 114 -14.79 -5.27 17.03
N LEU A 115 -14.09 -6.19 16.36
CA LEU A 115 -13.21 -7.14 17.06
C LEU A 115 -12.06 -6.43 17.77
N LEU A 116 -11.38 -5.50 17.11
CA LEU A 116 -10.28 -4.75 17.71
C LEU A 116 -10.77 -3.73 18.74
N GLY A 117 -11.95 -3.15 18.54
CA GLY A 117 -12.56 -2.24 19.52
C GLY A 117 -12.86 -2.97 20.82
N VAL A 118 -13.55 -4.11 20.74
CA VAL A 118 -13.87 -4.95 21.89
C VAL A 118 -12.59 -5.48 22.55
N ALA A 119 -11.68 -6.11 21.79
CA ALA A 119 -10.42 -6.59 22.33
C ALA A 119 -9.59 -5.45 22.96
N GLY A 120 -9.55 -4.30 22.29
CA GLY A 120 -8.85 -3.10 22.72
C GLY A 120 -9.39 -2.55 24.03
N THR A 121 -10.71 -2.59 24.27
CA THR A 121 -11.27 -2.17 25.57
C THR A 121 -10.82 -3.03 26.75
N PHE A 122 -10.44 -4.29 26.52
CA PHE A 122 -9.89 -5.16 27.56
C PHE A 122 -8.37 -5.02 27.72
N LEU A 123 -7.66 -4.65 26.65
CA LEU A 123 -6.20 -4.58 26.61
C LEU A 123 -5.65 -3.18 26.93
N LEU A 124 -6.35 -2.11 26.54
CA LEU A 124 -5.96 -0.73 26.75
C LEU A 124 -6.69 -0.13 27.95
N LYS A 125 -6.01 0.81 28.62
CA LYS A 125 -6.58 1.54 29.77
C LYS A 125 -7.65 2.55 29.36
N ASP A 126 -7.58 3.06 28.13
CA ASP A 126 -8.50 4.07 27.61
C ASP A 126 -9.36 3.46 26.49
N PRO A 127 -10.68 3.30 26.72
CA PRO A 127 -11.59 2.75 25.72
C PRO A 127 -11.71 3.66 24.49
N VAL A 128 -11.57 4.97 24.63
CA VAL A 128 -11.67 5.91 23.50
C VAL A 128 -10.49 5.68 22.55
N VAL A 129 -9.28 5.55 23.09
CA VAL A 129 -8.08 5.25 22.30
C VAL A 129 -8.20 3.88 21.61
N ALA A 130 -8.75 2.88 22.30
CA ALA A 130 -8.98 1.56 21.73
C ALA A 130 -9.91 1.60 20.50
N TRP A 131 -11.05 2.30 20.61
CA TRP A 131 -12.01 2.43 19.51
C TRP A 131 -11.48 3.31 18.36
N SER A 132 -10.75 4.40 18.66
CA SER A 132 -10.11 5.23 17.65
C SER A 132 -9.05 4.46 16.84
N LEU A 133 -8.23 3.64 17.51
CA LEU A 133 -7.28 2.76 16.82
C LEU A 133 -8.01 1.67 16.02
N ALA A 134 -9.05 1.06 16.58
CA ALA A 134 -9.81 0.02 15.90
C ALA A 134 -10.51 0.54 14.64
N LEU A 135 -11.06 1.75 14.67
CA LEU A 135 -11.64 2.41 13.49
C LEU A 135 -10.61 2.63 12.38
N MET A 136 -9.42 3.12 12.75
CA MET A 136 -8.34 3.36 11.79
C MET A 136 -7.83 2.04 11.19
N LEU A 137 -7.61 1.02 12.01
CA LEU A 137 -7.18 -0.30 11.56
C LEU A 137 -8.26 -1.01 10.75
N GLY A 138 -9.53 -0.84 11.12
CA GLY A 138 -10.67 -1.30 10.33
C GLY A 138 -10.66 -0.69 8.94
N ALA A 139 -10.45 0.62 8.82
CA ALA A 139 -10.41 1.28 7.51
C ALA A 139 -9.25 0.76 6.65
N ILE A 140 -8.07 0.57 7.25
CA ILE A 140 -6.90 0.01 6.56
C ILE A 140 -7.16 -1.44 6.12
N SER A 141 -7.90 -2.22 6.91
CA SER A 141 -8.21 -3.62 6.61
C SER A 141 -9.17 -3.84 5.43
N SER A 142 -9.85 -2.77 4.98
CA SER A 142 -10.65 -2.83 3.75
C SER A 142 -9.77 -2.94 2.50
N ALA A 143 -8.51 -2.49 2.56
CA ALA A 143 -7.62 -2.47 1.41
C ALA A 143 -7.03 -3.86 1.12
N THR A 144 -7.18 -4.29 -0.12
CA THR A 144 -6.76 -5.58 -0.66
C THR A 144 -5.76 -5.36 -1.78
N ALA A 145 -4.49 -5.65 -1.50
CA ALA A 145 -3.43 -5.47 -2.48
C ALA A 145 -3.46 -6.57 -3.56
N PRO A 146 -3.49 -6.21 -4.85
CA PRO A 146 -3.58 -7.18 -5.95
C PRO A 146 -2.26 -7.78 -6.41
N ALA A 147 -1.14 -7.14 -6.10
CA ALA A 147 0.10 -7.37 -6.84
C ALA A 147 0.48 -8.87 -6.91
N ALA A 148 0.45 -9.56 -5.76
CA ALA A 148 0.79 -10.97 -5.69
C ALA A 148 -0.22 -11.86 -6.43
N THR A 149 -1.52 -11.56 -6.36
CA THR A 149 -2.55 -12.34 -7.05
C THR A 149 -2.55 -12.08 -8.55
N THR A 150 -2.33 -10.84 -8.98
CA THR A 150 -2.22 -10.48 -10.39
C THR A 150 -0.97 -11.07 -11.04
N ASP A 151 0.15 -11.11 -10.33
CA ASP A 151 1.40 -11.72 -10.81
C ASP A 151 1.17 -13.22 -11.11
N VAL A 152 0.52 -13.94 -10.19
CA VAL A 152 0.17 -15.35 -10.40
C VAL A 152 -0.82 -15.51 -11.56
N LEU A 153 -1.88 -14.70 -11.62
CA LEU A 153 -2.83 -14.76 -12.73
C LEU A 153 -2.17 -14.53 -14.09
N TRP A 154 -1.17 -13.65 -14.15
CA TRP A 154 -0.41 -13.36 -15.36
C TRP A 154 0.57 -14.50 -15.72
N GLU A 155 1.29 -15.04 -14.73
CA GLU A 155 2.22 -16.17 -14.89
C GLU A 155 1.50 -17.39 -15.49
N TYR A 156 0.32 -17.72 -14.96
CA TYR A 156 -0.50 -18.84 -15.45
C TYR A 156 -1.34 -18.49 -16.67
N LYS A 157 -1.27 -17.25 -17.18
CA LYS A 157 -2.11 -16.72 -18.28
C LYS A 157 -3.60 -17.01 -18.04
N ALA A 158 -4.03 -16.91 -16.79
CA ALA A 158 -5.38 -17.24 -16.36
C ALA A 158 -6.40 -16.32 -17.05
N LYS A 159 -7.50 -16.90 -17.52
CA LYS A 159 -8.60 -16.18 -18.19
C LYS A 159 -9.93 -16.71 -17.70
N GLY A 160 -10.90 -15.83 -17.54
CA GLY A 160 -12.25 -16.20 -17.18
C GLY A 160 -13.00 -15.11 -16.42
N PRO A 161 -14.23 -15.38 -16.01
CA PRO A 161 -15.04 -14.43 -15.23
C PRO A 161 -14.38 -14.08 -13.91
N LEU A 162 -13.80 -15.05 -13.19
CA LEU A 162 -13.14 -14.80 -11.91
C LEU A 162 -11.93 -13.86 -12.04
N THR A 163 -11.06 -14.08 -13.04
CA THR A 163 -9.91 -13.20 -13.32
C THR A 163 -10.36 -11.77 -13.57
N LYS A 164 -11.40 -11.58 -14.38
CA LYS A 164 -11.97 -10.26 -14.66
C LYS A 164 -12.57 -9.61 -13.42
N THR A 165 -13.24 -10.39 -12.57
CA THR A 165 -13.78 -9.92 -11.29
C THR A 165 -12.67 -9.47 -10.35
N ILE A 166 -11.58 -10.23 -10.22
CA ILE A 166 -10.43 -9.85 -9.39
C ILE A 166 -9.84 -8.52 -9.88
N PHE A 167 -9.48 -8.40 -11.16
CA PHE A 167 -8.96 -7.13 -11.70
C PHE A 167 -9.95 -5.97 -11.54
N GLY A 168 -11.25 -6.25 -11.72
CA GLY A 168 -12.33 -5.28 -11.58
C GLY A 168 -12.45 -4.69 -10.17
N ILE A 169 -12.47 -5.56 -9.17
CA ILE A 169 -12.59 -5.19 -7.76
C ILE A 169 -11.34 -4.47 -7.27
N VAL A 170 -10.18 -5.06 -7.53
CA VAL A 170 -8.87 -4.53 -7.17
C VAL A 170 -8.69 -3.07 -7.60
N ALA A 171 -9.09 -2.75 -8.83
CA ALA A 171 -8.92 -1.42 -9.37
C ALA A 171 -9.79 -0.35 -8.65
N LEU A 172 -10.87 -0.79 -8.01
CA LEU A 172 -11.81 0.06 -7.29
C LEU A 172 -11.56 0.07 -5.78
N ASP A 173 -10.79 -0.89 -5.26
CA ASP A 173 -10.66 -1.15 -3.83
C ASP A 173 -9.89 -0.07 -3.06
N ASP A 174 -8.83 0.48 -3.66
CA ASP A 174 -8.10 1.62 -3.09
C ASP A 174 -9.02 2.83 -2.86
N VAL A 175 -10.00 3.05 -3.75
CA VAL A 175 -10.94 4.18 -3.63
C VAL A 175 -11.86 3.99 -2.42
N LEU A 176 -12.41 2.78 -2.23
CA LEU A 176 -13.24 2.47 -1.08
C LEU A 176 -12.43 2.63 0.22
N SER A 177 -11.22 2.10 0.25
CA SER A 177 -10.35 2.13 1.43
C SER A 177 -9.94 3.56 1.82
N ILE A 178 -9.61 4.41 0.85
CA ILE A 178 -9.32 5.83 1.11
C ILE A 178 -10.57 6.56 1.65
N ALA A 179 -11.76 6.27 1.10
CA ALA A 179 -13.01 6.86 1.58
C ALA A 179 -13.33 6.44 3.03
N LEU A 180 -13.21 5.15 3.34
CA LEU A 180 -13.37 4.63 4.70
C LEU A 180 -12.34 5.21 5.66
N PHE A 181 -11.08 5.34 5.24
CA PHE A 181 -10.02 5.93 6.04
C PHE A 181 -10.27 7.41 6.34
N ALA A 182 -10.75 8.19 5.37
CA ALA A 182 -11.11 9.59 5.58
C ALA A 182 -12.25 9.75 6.60
N ILE A 183 -13.28 8.90 6.52
CA ILE A 183 -14.39 8.87 7.48
C ILE A 183 -13.88 8.47 8.87
N ALA A 184 -13.15 7.36 8.95
CA ALA A 184 -12.60 6.84 10.20
C ALA A 184 -11.68 7.87 10.88
N SER A 185 -10.79 8.52 10.12
CA SER A 185 -9.89 9.55 10.65
C SER A 185 -10.61 10.81 11.12
N SER A 186 -11.79 11.13 10.56
CA SER A 186 -12.60 12.25 11.03
C SER A 186 -13.31 11.94 12.36
N MET A 187 -13.70 10.68 12.54
CA MET A 187 -14.37 10.16 13.74
C MET A 187 -13.41 9.81 14.87
N ALA A 188 -12.21 9.32 14.54
CA ALA A 188 -11.15 9.03 15.49
C ALA A 188 -10.56 10.34 16.05
N LYS A 189 -11.06 10.75 17.21
CA LYS A 189 -10.58 11.88 18.00
C LYS A 189 -10.19 11.44 19.40
#